data_AF-A0A5K7XC19-F1
#
_entry.id   AF-A0A5K7XC19-F1
#
_cell.length_a   1.000
_cell.length_b   1.000
_cell.length_c   1.000
_cell.angle_alpha   90.00
_cell.angle_beta   90.00
_cell.angle_gamma   90.00
#
_symmetry.space_group_name_H-M   'P 1'
#
loop_
_entity.id
_entity.type
_entity.pdbx_description
1 polymer ?
#
loop_
_entity_poly.entity_id
_entity_poly.type
_entity_poly.pdbx_seq_one_letter_code
_entity_poly.pdbx_strand_id
1 'polypeptide(L)'
;MNLAANADRSPFQWNAGGWLGAQLGGAGWLLGGALYMLLSAPEVSAIWFAGFVILNAIGWALWRRRDRLRAHTAIQLLLAAIGIVGLVAWTALVQLRPDIPRRELWPTSYWPLAIIPAMMLWFALRDHLSRRAAI
;
A
#
# COMPACT_ATOMS: atom_id res chain seq x y z
N MET A 1 11.11 -23.14 31.45
CA MET A 1 10.71 -21.99 30.59
C MET A 1 11.09 -22.36 29.15
N ASN A 2 10.12 -22.80 28.35
CA ASN A 2 10.37 -23.48 27.06
C ASN A 2 10.76 -22.48 25.95
N LEU A 3 12.04 -22.44 25.59
CA LEU A 3 12.56 -21.63 24.49
C LEU A 3 12.04 -22.10 23.10
N ALA A 4 11.66 -23.38 22.97
CA ALA A 4 11.17 -23.96 21.72
C ALA A 4 9.77 -23.46 21.29
N ALA A 5 8.94 -22.97 22.22
CA ALA A 5 7.58 -22.51 21.89
C ALA A 5 7.53 -21.12 21.23
N ASN A 6 8.65 -20.38 21.23
CA ASN A 6 8.73 -19.01 20.70
C ASN A 6 9.33 -18.94 19.29
N ALA A 7 9.94 -20.02 18.80
CA ALA A 7 10.65 -20.08 17.52
C ALA A 7 9.72 -19.98 16.29
N ASP A 8 8.48 -20.48 16.37
CA ASP A 8 7.57 -20.55 15.21
C ASP A 8 6.71 -19.30 14.97
N ARG A 9 6.88 -18.23 15.75
CA ARG A 9 6.02 -17.04 15.66
C ARG A 9 6.63 -16.02 14.70
N SER A 10 6.20 -16.04 13.44
CA SER A 10 6.41 -14.89 12.53
C SER A 10 5.95 -13.60 13.26
N PRO A 11 6.74 -12.52 13.22
CA PRO A 11 6.37 -11.25 13.85
C PRO A 11 5.13 -10.63 13.19
N PHE A 12 4.75 -11.10 12.00
CA PHE A 12 3.58 -10.65 11.28
C PHE A 12 2.36 -11.48 11.68
N GLN A 13 1.53 -10.92 12.55
CA GLN A 13 0.24 -11.49 12.94
C GLN A 13 -0.91 -10.66 12.35
N TRP A 14 -2.02 -11.33 12.06
CA TRP A 14 -3.25 -10.66 11.65
C TRP A 14 -3.75 -9.76 12.79
N ASN A 15 -3.85 -8.46 12.53
CA ASN A 15 -4.39 -7.48 13.46
C ASN A 15 -5.41 -6.62 12.71
N ALA A 16 -6.66 -6.60 13.19
CA ALA A 16 -7.74 -5.88 12.52
C ALA A 16 -7.50 -4.37 12.44
N GLY A 17 -7.06 -3.75 13.54
CA GLY A 17 -6.76 -2.32 13.59
C GLY A 17 -5.59 -1.95 12.69
N GLY A 18 -4.50 -2.72 12.73
CA GLY A 18 -3.33 -2.54 11.87
C GLY A 18 -3.66 -2.73 10.39
N TRP A 19 -4.52 -3.70 10.06
CA TRP A 19 -4.96 -3.94 8.68
C TRP A 19 -5.84 -2.81 8.15
N LEU A 20 -6.82 -2.35 8.95
CA LEU A 20 -7.65 -1.21 8.59
C LEU A 20 -6.82 0.07 8.45
N GLY A 21 -5.90 0.31 9.39
CA GLY A 21 -4.99 1.46 9.34
C GLY A 21 -4.09 1.43 8.11
N ALA A 22 -3.57 0.26 7.72
CA ALA A 22 -2.78 0.11 6.50
C ALA A 22 -3.59 0.40 5.23
N GLN A 23 -4.86 -0.03 5.18
CA GLN A 23 -5.74 0.30 4.04
C GLN A 23 -6.05 1.80 3.98
N LEU A 24 -6.43 2.41 5.10
CA LEU A 24 -6.75 3.83 5.16
C LEU A 24 -5.52 4.71 4.87
N GLY A 25 -4.36 4.37 5.43
CA GLY A 25 -3.11 5.09 5.15
C GLY A 25 -2.63 4.89 3.71
N GLY A 26 -2.73 3.66 3.18
CA GLY A 26 -2.26 3.32 1.85
C GLY A 26 -3.14 3.81 0.70
N ALA A 27 -4.45 3.95 0.93
CA ALA A 27 -5.41 4.36 -0.09
C ALA A 27 -6.05 5.74 0.16
N GLY A 28 -6.06 6.25 1.39
CA GLY A 28 -6.79 7.47 1.75
C GLY A 28 -6.34 8.72 0.99
N TRP A 29 -5.05 8.81 0.66
CA TRP A 29 -4.52 9.91 -0.14
C TRP A 29 -5.09 9.94 -1.57
N LEU A 30 -5.46 8.79 -2.15
CA LEU A 30 -6.13 8.73 -3.44
C LEU A 30 -7.53 9.33 -3.38
N LEU A 31 -8.29 9.03 -2.31
CA LEU A 31 -9.60 9.63 -2.10
C LEU A 31 -9.49 11.14 -1.89
N GLY A 32 -8.55 11.58 -1.05
CA GLY A 32 -8.30 13.01 -0.81
C GLY A 32 -7.96 13.76 -2.10
N GLY A 33 -7.05 13.22 -2.92
CA GLY A 33 -6.73 13.82 -4.21
C GLY A 33 -7.86 13.76 -5.23
N ALA A 34 -8.64 12.67 -5.27
CA ALA A 34 -9.81 12.58 -6.14
C ALA A 34 -10.83 13.67 -5.82
N LEU A 35 -11.15 13.86 -4.53
CA LEU A 35 -12.08 14.90 -4.08
C LEU A 35 -11.54 16.31 -4.38
N TYR A 36 -10.25 16.54 -4.13
CA TYR A 36 -9.60 17.82 -4.45
C TYR A 36 -9.69 18.18 -5.94
N MET A 37 -9.56 17.19 -6.82
CA MET A 37 -9.56 17.37 -8.28
C MET A 37 -10.93 17.20 -8.93
N LEU A 38 -12.01 16.99 -8.17
CA LEU A 38 -13.31 16.58 -8.71
C LEU A 38 -13.87 17.55 -9.75
N LEU A 39 -13.72 18.86 -9.52
CA LEU A 39 -14.23 19.90 -10.42
C LEU A 39 -13.18 20.40 -11.42
N SER A 40 -11.90 20.32 -11.06
CA SER A 40 -10.82 20.86 -11.88
C SER A 40 -10.30 19.85 -12.90
N ALA A 41 -10.29 18.55 -12.57
CA ALA A 41 -9.75 17.46 -13.39
C ALA A 41 -10.60 16.17 -13.24
N PRO A 42 -11.85 16.14 -13.75
CA PRO A 42 -12.77 15.03 -13.50
C PRO A 42 -12.25 13.67 -13.99
N GLU A 43 -11.46 13.63 -15.05
CA GLU A 43 -10.85 12.40 -15.58
C GLU A 43 -9.79 11.84 -14.62
N VAL A 44 -8.92 12.71 -14.09
CA VAL A 44 -7.90 12.31 -13.10
C VAL A 44 -8.57 11.92 -11.79
N SER A 45 -9.58 12.68 -11.38
CA SER A 45 -10.39 12.38 -10.20
C SER A 45 -11.02 10.99 -10.29
N ALA A 46 -11.62 10.63 -11.43
CA ALA A 46 -12.20 9.32 -11.66
C ALA A 46 -11.17 8.19 -11.54
N ILE A 47 -9.96 8.37 -12.10
CA ILE A 47 -8.88 7.38 -12.02
C ILE A 47 -8.40 7.20 -10.57
N TRP A 48 -8.20 8.30 -9.84
CA TRP A 48 -7.79 8.25 -8.43
C TRP A 48 -8.85 7.60 -7.55
N PHE A 49 -10.13 7.93 -7.78
CA PHE A 49 -11.25 7.32 -7.07
C PHE A 49 -11.37 5.82 -7.38
N ALA A 50 -11.24 5.42 -8.65
CA ALA A 50 -11.20 4.02 -9.04
C ALA A 50 -10.04 3.28 -8.36
N GLY A 51 -8.86 3.90 -8.30
CA GLY A 51 -7.71 3.37 -7.56
C GLY A 51 -8.00 3.14 -6.08
N PHE A 52 -8.64 4.11 -5.42
CA PHE A 52 -9.10 3.97 -4.03
C PHE A 52 -10.05 2.76 -3.85
N VAL A 53 -11.06 2.63 -4.72
CA VAL A 53 -12.01 1.51 -4.67
C VAL A 53 -11.31 0.16 -4.89
N ILE A 54 -10.41 0.08 -5.88
CA ILE A 54 -9.65 -1.14 -6.18
C ILE A 54 -8.80 -1.58 -4.98
N LEU A 55 -8.07 -0.64 -4.35
CA LEU A 55 -7.21 -0.97 -3.21
C LEU A 55 -8.01 -1.45 -1.99
N ASN A 56 -9.16 -0.83 -1.71
CA ASN A 56 -10.04 -1.29 -0.64
C ASN A 56 -10.67 -2.65 -0.96
N ALA A 57 -11.04 -2.91 -2.22
CA ALA A 57 -11.54 -4.22 -2.64
C ALA A 57 -10.47 -5.31 -2.49
N ILE A 58 -9.22 -5.03 -2.87
CA ILE A 58 -8.08 -5.94 -2.68
C ILE A 58 -7.83 -6.17 -1.18
N GLY A 59 -7.77 -5.11 -0.37
CA GLY A 59 -7.53 -5.22 1.06
C GLY A 59 -8.64 -5.99 1.78
N TRP A 60 -9.90 -5.80 1.38
CA TRP A 60 -11.02 -6.60 1.84
C TRP A 60 -10.92 -8.08 1.41
N ALA A 61 -10.60 -8.35 0.15
CA ALA A 61 -10.46 -9.70 -0.37
C ALA A 61 -9.33 -10.48 0.33
N LEU A 62 -8.20 -9.82 0.59
CA LEU A 62 -7.08 -10.39 1.35
C LEU A 62 -7.49 -10.67 2.80
N TRP A 63 -8.23 -9.76 3.44
CA TRP A 63 -8.77 -9.96 4.79
C TRP A 63 -9.70 -11.16 4.90
N ARG A 64 -10.62 -11.33 3.93
CA ARG A 64 -11.50 -12.50 3.86
C ARG A 64 -10.76 -13.82 3.69
N ARG A 65 -9.53 -13.78 3.18
CA ARG A 65 -8.66 -14.95 2.99
C ARG A 65 -7.63 -15.12 4.12
N ARG A 66 -7.78 -14.41 5.24
CA ARG A 66 -6.84 -14.45 6.38
C ARG A 66 -6.60 -15.85 6.95
N ASP A 67 -7.59 -16.73 6.85
CA ASP A 67 -7.47 -18.11 7.34
C ASP A 67 -6.60 -18.99 6.43
N ARG A 68 -6.35 -18.55 5.19
CA ARG A 68 -5.56 -19.26 4.17
C ARG A 68 -4.25 -18.57 3.80
N LEU A 69 -4.11 -17.28 4.15
CA LEU A 69 -2.95 -16.45 3.81
C LEU A 69 -2.21 -16.02 5.07
N ARG A 70 -0.88 -16.09 5.02
CA ARG A 70 -0.02 -15.51 6.06
C ARG A 70 -0.09 -13.99 6.01
N ALA A 71 -0.11 -13.34 7.17
CA ALA A 71 -0.19 -11.88 7.27
C ALA A 71 0.95 -11.18 6.52
N HIS A 72 2.18 -11.72 6.56
CA HIS A 72 3.32 -11.21 5.78
C HIS A 72 3.03 -11.20 4.26
N THR A 73 2.52 -12.32 3.72
CA THR A 73 2.19 -12.39 2.29
C THR A 73 1.09 -11.41 1.93
N ALA A 74 0.07 -11.27 2.78
CA ALA A 74 -1.02 -10.34 2.54
C ALA A 74 -0.56 -8.86 2.54
N ILE A 75 0.30 -8.46 3.48
CA ILE A 75 0.81 -7.07 3.50
C ILE A 75 1.73 -6.78 2.31
N GLN A 76 2.53 -7.75 1.85
CA GLN A 76 3.36 -7.60 0.65
C GLN A 76 2.50 -7.43 -0.60
N LEU A 77 1.43 -8.22 -0.75
CA LEU A 77 0.48 -8.08 -1.86
C LEU A 77 -0.25 -6.72 -1.82
N LEU A 78 -0.66 -6.27 -0.64
CA LEU A 78 -1.30 -4.97 -0.48
C LEU A 78 -0.34 -3.82 -0.85
N LEU A 79 0.91 -3.87 -0.36
CA LEU A 79 1.93 -2.87 -0.71
C LEU A 79 2.22 -2.85 -2.22
N ALA A 80 2.35 -4.02 -2.85
CA ALA A 80 2.55 -4.12 -4.30
C ALA A 80 1.37 -3.50 -5.06
N ALA A 81 0.13 -3.78 -4.64
CA ALA A 81 -1.06 -3.18 -5.24
C ALA A 81 -1.08 -1.66 -5.07
N ILE A 82 -0.77 -1.15 -3.87
CA ILE A 82 -0.65 0.30 -3.60
C ILE A 82 0.40 0.93 -4.53
N GLY A 83 1.54 0.27 -4.74
CA GLY A 83 2.60 0.76 -5.63
C GLY A 83 2.16 0.86 -7.08
N ILE A 84 1.50 -0.18 -7.59
CA ILE A 84 0.98 -0.21 -8.97
C ILE A 84 -0.10 0.85 -9.16
N VAL A 85 -1.09 0.90 -8.27
CA VAL A 85 -2.19 1.87 -8.36
C VAL A 85 -1.67 3.30 -8.19
N GLY A 86 -0.76 3.53 -7.25
CA GLY A 86 -0.13 4.83 -7.03
C GLY A 86 0.67 5.31 -8.24
N LEU A 87 1.39 4.41 -8.92
CA LEU A 87 2.10 4.72 -10.16
C LEU A 87 1.12 5.10 -11.29
N VAL A 88 0.02 4.37 -11.44
CA VAL A 88 -1.02 4.67 -12.43
C VAL A 88 -1.67 6.04 -12.14
N ALA A 89 -2.03 6.30 -10.87
CA ALA A 89 -2.64 7.56 -10.45
C ALA A 89 -1.72 8.77 -10.73
N TRP A 90 -0.42 8.65 -10.41
CA TRP A 90 0.56 9.69 -10.71
C TRP A 90 0.78 9.87 -12.21
N THR A 91 0.87 8.78 -12.97
CA THR A 91 1.02 8.84 -14.43
C THR A 91 -0.19 9.53 -15.07
N ALA A 92 -1.40 9.22 -14.61
CA ALA A 92 -2.62 9.86 -15.10
C ALA A 92 -2.62 11.37 -14.84
N LEU A 93 -2.20 11.80 -13.65
CA LEU A 93 -2.09 13.23 -13.33
C LEU A 93 -1.09 13.93 -14.26
N VAL A 94 0.10 13.35 -14.46
CA VAL A 94 1.14 13.93 -15.33
C VAL A 94 0.73 14.00 -16.80
N GLN A 95 0.05 12.97 -17.31
CA GLN A 95 -0.31 12.87 -18.72
C GLN A 95 -1.57 13.67 -19.07
N LEU A 96 -2.58 13.64 -18.20
CA LEU A 96 -3.87 14.30 -18.46
C LEU A 96 -3.86 15.77 -18.06
N ARG A 97 -2.95 16.20 -17.19
CA ARG A 97 -2.84 17.59 -16.70
C ARG A 97 -1.42 18.15 -16.82
N PRO A 98 -0.91 18.33 -18.05
CA PRO A 98 0.42 18.90 -18.29
C PRO A 98 0.50 20.40 -17.93
N ASP A 99 -0.64 21.06 -17.78
CA ASP A 99 -0.79 22.47 -17.41
C ASP A 99 -0.41 22.76 -15.95
N ILE A 100 -0.46 21.74 -15.07
CA ILE A 100 -0.04 21.89 -13.69
C ILE A 100 1.49 21.97 -13.65
N PRO A 101 2.08 23.10 -13.20
CA PRO A 101 3.53 23.26 -13.21
C PRO A 101 4.20 22.16 -12.38
N ARG A 102 5.15 21.43 -12.98
CA ARG A 102 5.84 20.34 -12.27
C ARG A 102 6.50 20.78 -10.96
N ARG A 103 6.86 22.05 -10.83
CA ARG A 103 7.38 22.65 -9.59
C ARG A 103 6.34 22.75 -8.48
N GLU A 104 5.06 22.93 -8.79
CA GLU A 104 3.99 23.01 -7.78
C GLU A 104 3.56 21.64 -7.27
N LEU A 105 3.82 20.58 -8.04
CA LEU A 105 3.57 19.20 -7.65
C LEU A 105 4.62 18.64 -6.67
N TRP A 106 5.35 19.50 -5.94
CA TRP A 106 6.46 19.09 -5.08
C TRP A 106 5.97 18.09 -4.02
N PRO A 107 6.26 16.78 -4.17
CA PRO A 107 7.35 16.20 -4.96
C PRO A 107 6.87 15.47 -6.23
N THR A 108 7.13 16.04 -7.41
CA THR A 108 6.93 15.43 -8.75
C THR A 108 7.89 14.26 -9.02
N SER A 109 8.73 13.96 -8.04
CA SER A 109 9.56 12.79 -8.06
C SER A 109 8.69 11.58 -7.76
N TYR A 110 8.84 10.50 -8.51
CA TYR A 110 8.33 9.17 -8.14
C TYR A 110 8.94 8.66 -6.80
N TRP A 111 9.72 9.48 -6.10
CA TRP A 111 10.35 9.20 -4.82
C TRP A 111 9.40 8.74 -3.71
N PRO A 112 8.22 9.34 -3.48
CA PRO A 112 7.30 8.80 -2.49
C PRO A 112 6.89 7.36 -2.83
N LEU A 113 6.85 6.97 -4.10
CA LEU A 113 6.55 5.58 -4.48
C LEU A 113 7.71 4.64 -4.16
N ALA A 114 8.94 5.14 -4.02
CA ALA A 114 10.09 4.34 -3.57
C ALA A 114 9.98 3.92 -2.10
N ILE A 115 9.12 4.56 -1.29
CA ILE A 115 8.84 4.10 0.07
C ILE A 115 8.24 2.69 0.07
N ILE A 116 7.47 2.34 -0.96
CA ILE A 116 6.76 1.07 -1.07
C ILE A 116 7.74 -0.11 -1.22
N PRO A 117 8.63 -0.16 -2.23
CA PRO A 117 9.62 -1.23 -2.32
C PRO A 117 10.58 -1.22 -1.13
N ALA A 118 10.90 -0.05 -0.55
CA ALA A 118 11.71 0.01 0.67
C ALA A 118 11.01 -0.67 1.86
N MET A 119 9.72 -0.43 2.06
CA MET A 119 8.91 -1.10 3.09
C MET A 119 8.77 -2.59 2.82
N MET A 120 8.52 -2.99 1.56
CA MET A 120 8.45 -4.40 1.17
C MET A 120 9.77 -5.14 1.49
N LEU A 121 10.91 -4.55 1.11
CA LEU A 121 12.24 -5.08 1.39
C LEU A 121 12.48 -5.18 2.90
N TRP A 122 12.16 -4.12 3.64
CA TRP A 122 12.29 -4.10 5.10
C TRP A 122 11.47 -5.21 5.77
N PHE A 123 10.22 -5.42 5.35
CA PHE A 123 9.38 -6.48 5.89
C PHE A 123 9.87 -7.88 5.51
N ALA A 124 10.37 -8.06 4.29
CA ALA A 124 10.99 -9.31 3.86
C ALA A 124 12.25 -9.63 4.68
N LEU A 125 13.10 -8.63 4.93
CA LEU A 125 14.28 -8.78 5.78
C LEU A 125 13.89 -9.16 7.21
N ARG A 126 12.87 -8.52 7.79
CA ARG A 126 12.39 -8.86 9.14
C ARG A 126 11.83 -10.28 9.21
N ASP A 127 11.04 -10.72 8.24
CA ASP A 127 10.53 -12.10 8.22
C ASP A 127 11.67 -13.12 8.09
N HIS A 128 12.68 -12.82 7.26
CA HIS A 128 13.85 -13.70 7.08
C HIS A 128 14.71 -13.80 8.34
N LEU A 129 14.99 -12.67 8.99
CA LEU A 129 15.78 -12.63 10.23
C LEU A 129 15.07 -13.34 11.39
N SER A 130 13.75 -13.16 11.51
CA SER A 130 12.98 -13.86 12.55
C SER A 130 12.98 -15.37 12.36
N ARG A 131 12.95 -15.87 11.11
CA ARG A 131 13.07 -17.31 10.82
C ARG A 131 14.45 -17.87 11.12
N ARG A 132 15.51 -17.07 10.96
CA ARG A 132 16.89 -17.50 11.28
C ARG A 132 17.16 -17.58 12.77
N ALA A 133 16.58 -16.68 13.57
CA ALA A 133 16.73 -16.69 15.03
C ALA A 133 15.96 -17.84 15.73
N ALA A 134 15.12 -18.55 14.97
CA ALA A 134 14.28 -19.65 15.43
C ALA A 134 14.94 -21.03 15.26
N ILE A 135 16.06 -21.11 14.56
CA ILE A 135 16.85 -22.33 14.27
C ILE A 135 18.06 -22.35 15.21
#